data_AF-A0A3G2I8G7-F1
#
_entry.id   AF-A0A3G2I8G7-F1
#
_cell.length_a   1.000
_cell.length_b   1.000
_cell.length_c   1.000
_cell.angle_alpha   90.00
_cell.angle_beta   90.00
_cell.angle_gamma   90.00
#
_symmetry.space_group_name_H-M   'P 1'
#
loop_
_entity.id
_entity.type
_entity.pdbx_description
1 polymer ?
#
loop_
_entity_poly.entity_id
_entity_poly.type
_entity_poly.pdbx_seq_one_letter_code
_entity_poly.pdbx_strand_id
1 'polypeptide(L)'
;MGHPKDWKYLRLKIDEDLIEQIDNIANTRGEQKADVVGETVDHLVQSRADGSASKRYFSSPESAAYKGIWIKPETYKTVCMLSDTDDQNPSRVIYTAIVRFLEDPSAK
;
A
#
# COMPACT_ATOMS: atom_id res chain seq x y z
N MET A 1 4.28 -19.02 -7.31
CA MET A 1 3.16 -19.52 -6.49
C MET A 1 1.91 -18.78 -6.92
N GLY A 2 0.78 -19.48 -7.12
CA GLY A 2 -0.49 -18.85 -7.50
C GLY A 2 -1.11 -18.11 -6.31
N HIS A 3 -1.79 -16.99 -6.56
CA HIS A 3 -2.47 -16.24 -5.52
C HIS A 3 -3.80 -16.94 -5.13
N PRO A 4 -4.18 -16.96 -3.84
CA PRO A 4 -5.49 -17.44 -3.40
C PRO A 4 -6.63 -16.76 -4.16
N LYS A 5 -7.72 -17.50 -4.46
CA LYS A 5 -8.83 -17.07 -5.34
C LYS A 5 -9.55 -15.78 -4.91
N ASP A 6 -9.41 -15.41 -3.65
CA ASP A 6 -10.06 -14.29 -2.99
C ASP A 6 -9.25 -12.99 -3.02
N TRP A 7 -7.96 -13.06 -3.38
CA TRP A 7 -7.11 -11.89 -3.49
C TRP A 7 -7.55 -10.98 -4.64
N LYS A 8 -7.40 -9.67 -4.44
CA LYS A 8 -7.79 -8.66 -5.42
C LYS A 8 -6.56 -8.17 -6.18
N TYR A 9 -6.61 -8.29 -7.49
CA TYR A 9 -5.62 -7.70 -8.38
C TYR A 9 -6.01 -6.26 -8.69
N LEU A 10 -5.10 -5.33 -8.42
CA LEU A 10 -5.24 -3.92 -8.75
C LEU A 10 -4.08 -3.46 -9.61
N ARG A 11 -4.36 -2.51 -10.51
CA ARG A 11 -3.32 -1.81 -11.27
C ARG A 11 -3.14 -0.43 -10.67
N LEU A 12 -1.94 -0.17 -10.16
CA LEU A 12 -1.58 1.09 -9.53
C LEU A 12 -0.53 1.80 -10.35
N LYS A 13 -0.66 3.11 -10.45
CA LYS A 13 0.38 3.96 -11.00
C LYS A 13 1.34 4.31 -9.87
N ILE A 14 2.54 3.76 -9.93
CA ILE A 14 3.51 3.80 -8.82
C ILE A 14 4.94 3.82 -9.37
N ASP A 15 5.81 4.59 -8.73
CA ASP A 15 7.22 4.64 -9.08
C ASP A 15 7.87 3.26 -8.91
N GLU A 16 8.77 2.94 -9.83
CA GLU A 16 9.47 1.66 -9.86
C GLU A 16 10.27 1.44 -8.58
N ASP A 17 11.00 2.46 -8.13
CA ASP A 17 11.80 2.45 -6.91
C ASP A 17 11.00 2.11 -5.65
N LEU A 18 9.72 2.53 -5.56
CA LEU A 18 8.87 2.22 -4.41
C LEU A 18 8.48 0.75 -4.41
N ILE A 19 8.13 0.21 -5.59
CA ILE A 19 7.79 -1.20 -5.72
C ILE A 19 9.00 -2.11 -5.50
N GLU A 20 10.16 -1.72 -6.00
CA GLU A 20 11.40 -2.46 -5.77
C GLU A 20 11.76 -2.50 -4.29
N GLN A 21 11.56 -1.41 -3.54
CA GLN A 21 11.74 -1.43 -2.09
C GLN A 21 10.78 -2.40 -1.39
N ILE A 22 9.50 -2.41 -1.77
CA ILE A 22 8.54 -3.36 -1.22
C ILE A 22 8.90 -4.82 -1.57
N ASP A 23 9.35 -5.07 -2.81
CA ASP A 23 9.87 -6.37 -3.23
C ASP A 23 11.08 -6.80 -2.39
N ASN A 24 12.02 -5.89 -2.16
CA ASN A 24 13.22 -6.17 -1.37
C ASN A 24 12.89 -6.48 0.08
N ILE A 25 11.94 -5.76 0.69
CA ILE A 25 11.45 -6.05 2.04
C ILE A 25 10.83 -7.45 2.10
N ALA A 26 9.93 -7.76 1.17
CA ALA A 26 9.27 -9.06 1.10
C ALA A 26 10.30 -10.19 0.95
N ASN A 27 11.25 -10.04 0.03
CA ASN A 27 12.31 -11.02 -0.20
C ASN A 27 13.22 -11.20 1.02
N THR A 28 13.58 -10.11 1.70
CA THR A 28 14.45 -10.15 2.89
C THR A 28 13.76 -10.84 4.06
N ARG A 29 12.45 -10.60 4.24
CA ARG A 29 11.64 -11.17 5.31
C ARG A 29 11.10 -12.58 4.98
N GLY A 30 11.26 -13.04 3.74
CA GLY A 30 10.68 -14.31 3.29
C GLY A 30 9.15 -14.28 3.16
N GLU A 31 8.58 -13.09 2.98
CA GLU A 31 7.16 -12.81 2.90
C GLU A 31 6.70 -12.61 1.45
N GLN A 32 5.40 -12.60 1.21
CA GLN A 32 4.87 -12.19 -0.10
C GLN A 32 4.73 -10.67 -0.13
N LYS A 33 4.91 -10.07 -1.30
CA LYS A 33 4.62 -8.63 -1.52
C LYS A 33 3.27 -8.18 -0.95
N ALA A 34 2.25 -9.02 -1.05
CA ALA A 34 0.91 -8.70 -0.53
C ALA A 34 0.86 -8.61 1.00
N ASP A 35 1.73 -9.32 1.73
CA ASP A 35 1.89 -9.21 3.18
C ASP A 35 2.44 -7.83 3.53
N VAL A 36 3.56 -7.44 2.90
CA VAL A 36 4.20 -6.14 3.11
C VAL A 36 3.28 -4.98 2.72
N VAL A 37 2.54 -5.10 1.62
CA VAL A 37 1.55 -4.08 1.26
C VAL A 37 0.44 -3.98 2.31
N GLY A 38 0.02 -5.11 2.89
CA GLY A 38 -0.90 -5.13 4.04
C GLY A 38 -0.36 -4.32 5.22
N GLU A 39 0.90 -4.56 5.60
CA GLU A 39 1.59 -3.83 6.67
C GLU A 39 1.65 -2.33 6.39
N THR A 40 1.91 -1.92 5.15
CA THR A 40 1.91 -0.48 4.81
C THR A 40 0.55 0.19 5.05
N VAL A 41 -0.55 -0.53 4.79
CA VAL A 41 -1.91 -0.02 5.04
C VAL A 41 -2.20 0.01 6.53
N ASP A 42 -1.81 -1.02 7.27
CA ASP A 42 -1.99 -1.08 8.72
C ASP A 42 -1.19 0.02 9.42
N HIS A 43 0.04 0.29 8.98
CA HIS A 43 0.85 1.42 9.42
C HIS A 43 0.12 2.75 9.18
N LEU A 44 -0.43 2.97 7.98
CA LEU A 44 -1.23 4.17 7.71
C LEU A 44 -2.43 4.32 8.65
N VAL A 45 -3.13 3.23 8.98
CA VAL A 45 -4.25 3.25 9.93
C VAL A 45 -3.76 3.62 11.33
N GLN A 46 -2.68 3.00 11.79
CA GLN A 46 -2.10 3.27 13.11
C GLN A 46 -1.61 4.71 13.23
N SER A 47 -0.83 5.19 12.24
CA SER A 47 -0.34 6.56 12.20
C SER A 47 -1.46 7.60 12.11
N ARG A 48 -2.65 7.23 11.61
CA ARG A 48 -3.82 8.12 11.63
C ARG A 48 -4.51 8.13 12.99
N ALA A 49 -4.54 6.98 13.67
CA ALA A 49 -5.14 6.86 14.99
C ALA A 49 -4.31 7.59 16.05
N ASP A 50 -2.99 7.57 15.94
CA ASP A 50 -2.06 8.27 16.86
C ASP A 50 -1.82 9.75 16.50
N GLY A 51 -2.28 10.19 15.32
CA GLY A 51 -2.17 11.57 14.84
C GLY A 51 -0.84 11.93 14.18
N SER A 52 0.09 10.99 14.02
CA SER A 52 1.39 11.19 13.37
C SER A 52 1.29 11.34 11.85
N ALA A 53 0.26 10.76 11.22
CA ALA A 53 -0.01 10.88 9.79
C ALA A 53 -1.14 11.85 9.48
N SER A 54 -0.86 12.83 8.62
CA SER A 54 -1.89 13.68 8.03
C SER A 54 -2.94 12.87 7.25
N LYS A 55 -4.19 13.33 7.23
CA LYS A 55 -5.25 12.82 6.34
C LYS A 55 -4.96 13.06 4.84
N ARG A 56 -3.92 13.83 4.50
CA ARG A 56 -3.52 14.08 3.11
C ARG A 56 -3.01 12.81 2.44
N TYR A 57 -3.51 12.59 1.23
CA TYR A 57 -3.09 11.53 0.33
C TYR A 57 -2.14 12.07 -0.74
N PHE A 58 -1.14 11.27 -1.09
CA PHE A 58 -0.25 11.58 -2.20
C PHE A 58 -0.91 11.23 -3.52
N SER A 59 -0.63 12.02 -4.55
CA SER A 59 -1.05 11.66 -5.91
C SER A 59 0.00 10.75 -6.54
N SER A 60 -0.46 9.69 -7.19
CA SER A 60 0.39 8.88 -8.06
C SER A 60 1.02 9.77 -9.15
N PRO A 61 2.31 9.57 -9.48
CA PRO A 61 2.99 10.37 -10.50
C PRO A 61 2.34 10.19 -11.87
N GLU A 62 2.24 11.26 -12.66
CA GLU A 62 1.65 11.18 -14.00
C GLU A 62 2.53 10.44 -15.02
N SER A 63 3.83 10.32 -14.78
CA SER A 63 4.77 9.60 -15.64
C SER A 63 4.96 8.13 -15.27
N ALA A 64 4.56 7.72 -14.06
CA ALA A 64 4.78 6.37 -13.57
C ALA A 64 4.02 5.30 -14.38
N ALA A 65 4.61 4.11 -14.48
CA ALA A 65 3.97 2.97 -15.14
C ALA A 65 2.88 2.34 -14.25
N TYR A 66 1.91 1.68 -14.88
CA TYR A 66 0.98 0.84 -14.14
C TYR A 66 1.63 -0.48 -13.75
N LYS A 67 1.76 -0.72 -12.44
CA LYS A 67 2.21 -2.00 -11.89
C LYS A 67 1.01 -2.75 -11.30
N GLY A 68 1.00 -4.06 -11.52
CA GLY A 68 -0.01 -4.96 -10.97
C GLY A 68 0.37 -5.39 -9.56
N ILE A 69 -0.55 -5.22 -8.61
CA ILE A 69 -0.34 -5.64 -7.22
C ILE A 69 -1.52 -6.52 -6.80
N TRP A 70 -1.20 -7.62 -6.14
CA TRP A 70 -2.18 -8.45 -5.47
C TRP A 70 -2.35 -7.98 -4.02
N ILE A 71 -3.59 -7.79 -3.61
CA ILE A 71 -3.96 -7.32 -2.29
C ILE A 71 -4.82 -8.39 -1.62
N LYS A 72 -4.52 -8.68 -0.35
CA LYS A 72 -5.31 -9.61 0.42
C LYS A 72 -6.73 -9.07 0.69
N PRO A 73 -7.75 -9.93 0.86
CA PRO A 73 -9.12 -9.49 1.05
C PRO A 73 -9.31 -8.54 2.24
N GLU A 74 -8.65 -8.79 3.36
CA GLU A 74 -8.69 -7.99 4.58
C GLU A 74 -8.08 -6.60 4.36
N THR A 75 -6.89 -6.54 3.76
CA THR A 75 -6.26 -5.28 3.37
C THR A 75 -7.14 -4.50 2.41
N TYR A 76 -7.74 -5.18 1.42
CA TYR A 76 -8.62 -4.52 0.45
C TYR A 76 -9.87 -3.93 1.11
N LYS A 77 -10.45 -4.59 2.11
CA LYS A 77 -11.58 -4.04 2.90
C LYS A 77 -11.15 -2.77 3.63
N THR A 78 -10.00 -2.77 4.28
CA THR A 78 -9.46 -1.59 4.98
C THR A 78 -9.21 -0.44 4.00
N VAL A 79 -8.62 -0.74 2.84
CA VAL A 79 -8.40 0.25 1.77
C VAL A 79 -9.72 0.87 1.32
N CYS A 80 -10.76 0.07 1.03
CA CYS A 80 -12.07 0.59 0.65
C CYS A 80 -12.68 1.46 1.75
N MET A 81 -12.59 1.04 3.02
CA MET A 81 -13.10 1.82 4.15
C MET A 81 -12.43 3.20 4.25
N LEU A 82 -11.10 3.26 4.13
CA LEU A 82 -10.35 4.53 4.11
C LEU A 82 -10.71 5.38 2.90
N SER A 83 -10.86 4.73 1.75
CA SER A 83 -11.27 5.35 0.48
C SER A 83 -12.62 6.05 0.61
N ASP A 84 -13.62 5.36 1.15
CA ASP A 84 -14.98 5.87 1.31
C ASP A 84 -15.04 6.96 2.38
N THR A 85 -14.32 6.78 3.49
CA THR A 85 -14.29 7.74 4.61
C THR A 85 -13.69 9.09 4.21
N ASP A 86 -12.65 9.07 3.37
CA ASP A 86 -11.92 10.28 2.99
C ASP A 86 -12.20 10.76 1.55
N ASP A 87 -13.22 10.19 0.89
CA ASP A 87 -13.58 10.48 -0.50
C ASP A 87 -12.38 10.41 -1.46
N GLN A 88 -11.63 9.29 -1.38
CA GLN A 88 -10.46 9.04 -2.21
C GLN A 88 -10.65 7.85 -3.14
N ASN A 89 -9.70 7.66 -4.05
CA ASN A 89 -9.58 6.44 -4.84
C ASN A 89 -8.79 5.37 -4.06
N PRO A 90 -9.19 4.08 -4.08
CA PRO A 90 -8.45 2.99 -3.42
C PRO A 90 -6.99 2.91 -3.82
N SER A 91 -6.69 3.19 -5.09
CA SER A 91 -5.32 3.20 -5.62
C SER A 91 -4.47 4.28 -4.95
N ARG A 92 -5.08 5.43 -4.66
CA ARG A 92 -4.42 6.55 -3.98
C ARG A 92 -4.15 6.24 -2.51
N VAL A 93 -5.06 5.50 -1.86
CA VAL A 93 -4.86 5.02 -0.49
C VAL A 93 -3.65 4.10 -0.42
N ILE A 94 -3.58 3.09 -1.30
CA ILE A 94 -2.46 2.13 -1.34
C ILE A 94 -1.14 2.85 -1.67
N TYR A 95 -1.14 3.76 -2.65
CA TYR A 95 0.05 4.53 -2.98
C TYR A 95 0.55 5.35 -1.78
N THR A 96 -0.36 6.03 -1.08
CA THR A 96 -0.02 6.83 0.09
C THR A 96 0.50 5.97 1.25
N ALA A 97 -0.09 4.80 1.47
CA ALA A 97 0.35 3.84 2.48
C ALA A 97 1.79 3.40 2.22
N ILE A 98 2.12 3.01 0.99
CA ILE A 98 3.47 2.61 0.60
C ILE A 98 4.47 3.75 0.79
N VAL A 99 4.16 4.96 0.31
CA VAL A 99 5.07 6.11 0.44
C VAL A 99 5.35 6.41 1.91
N ARG A 100 4.32 6.50 2.75
CA ARG A 100 4.50 6.81 4.18
C ARG A 100 5.28 5.75 4.94
N PHE A 101 4.99 4.48 4.66
CA PHE A 101 5.73 3.38 5.26
C PHE A 101 7.22 3.43 4.88
N LEU A 102 7.53 3.77 3.62
CA LEU A 102 8.92 3.89 3.16
C LEU A 102 9.61 5.20 3.59
N GLU A 103 8.85 6.25 3.90
CA GLU A 103 9.39 7.48 4.50
C GLU A 103 9.64 7.34 6.01
N ASP A 104 8.96 6.41 6.69
CA ASP A 104 9.12 6.17 8.12
C ASP A 104 10.34 5.26 8.40
N PRO A 105 11.43 5.79 8.97
CA PRO A 105 12.61 4.98 9.29
C PRO A 105 12.38 3.97 10.41
N SER A 106 11.30 4.10 11.19
CA SER A 106 10.97 3.18 12.28
C SER A 106 10.15 1.97 11.83
N ALA A 107 9.63 2.00 10.59
CA ALA A 107 8.76 0.96 10.04
C ALA A 107 9.51 -0.08 9.17
N LYS A 108 10.80 0.14 8.88
CA LYS A 108 11.63 -0.70 7.99
C LYS A 108 12.34 -1.84 8.71
#